data_AF-A0A521XGJ0-F1
#
_entry.id   AF-A0A521XGJ0-F1
#
_cell.length_a   1.000
_cell.length_b   1.000
_cell.length_c   1.000
_cell.angle_alpha   90.00
_cell.angle_beta   90.00
_cell.angle_gamma   90.00
#
_symmetry.space_group_name_H-M   'P 1'
#
loop_
_entity.id
_entity.type
_entity.pdbx_description
1 polymer ?
#
loop_
_entity_poly.entity_id
_entity_poly.type
_entity_poly.pdbx_seq_one_letter_code
_entity_poly.pdbx_strand_id
1 'polypeptide(L)'
;YPVMLDQPAPVIRVYPRESVVAEKLEAMVSLGIANSRMKDFYDLRVLSQTFPFEGSTLRDAIHTTFTRRRTVIPAEPFTALTRTFFDDVAKIRQWSAFASKFRPAEEATLRDVVDSISRFVMPPLKAAAADAPFRYVWSPADGWALPGSRPAGNGAPRLDLREDR
;
A
#
# COMPACT_ATOMS: atom_id res chain seq x y z
N TYR A 1 -50.85 -0.04 5.34
CA TYR A 1 -50.54 -1.32 6.01
C TYR A 1 -50.88 -2.46 5.04
N PRO A 2 -50.08 -3.54 4.87
CA PRO A 2 -48.63 -3.71 5.04
C PRO A 2 -47.96 -4.60 3.94
N VAL A 3 -46.65 -4.78 4.14
CA VAL A 3 -45.46 -5.38 3.45
C VAL A 3 -45.58 -6.77 2.81
N MET A 4 -44.76 -7.05 1.76
CA MET A 4 -43.77 -8.14 1.75
C MET A 4 -42.81 -8.03 0.55
N LEU A 5 -41.59 -7.56 0.79
CA LEU A 5 -40.44 -7.72 -0.11
C LEU A 5 -39.41 -8.54 0.67
N ASP A 6 -39.55 -9.87 0.60
CA ASP A 6 -38.59 -10.87 1.08
C ASP A 6 -37.34 -10.89 0.19
N GLN A 7 -36.63 -9.76 0.11
CA GLN A 7 -35.30 -9.75 -0.46
C GLN A 7 -34.29 -9.87 0.68
N PRO A 8 -33.40 -10.88 0.67
CA PRO A 8 -32.32 -10.92 1.64
C PRO A 8 -31.53 -9.62 1.54
N ALA A 9 -31.25 -9.00 2.70
CA ALA A 9 -30.48 -7.77 2.76
C ALA A 9 -29.19 -7.92 1.95
N PRO A 10 -28.80 -6.90 1.14
CA PRO A 10 -27.58 -6.97 0.35
C PRO A 10 -26.40 -7.25 1.29
N VAL A 11 -25.78 -8.42 1.15
CA VAL A 11 -24.57 -8.77 1.88
C VAL A 11 -23.47 -7.88 1.34
N ILE A 12 -23.22 -6.77 2.03
CA ILE A 12 -22.02 -5.97 1.84
C ILE A 12 -20.87 -6.90 2.24
N ARG A 13 -20.29 -7.59 1.25
CA ARG A 13 -18.99 -8.23 1.42
C ARG A 13 -18.02 -7.09 1.69
N VAL A 14 -17.77 -6.81 2.96
CA VAL A 14 -16.69 -5.91 3.38
C VAL A 14 -15.43 -6.58 2.84
N TYR A 15 -14.97 -6.13 1.67
CA TYR A 15 -13.74 -6.64 1.10
C TYR A 15 -12.62 -6.35 2.11
N PRO A 16 -11.86 -7.36 2.53
CA PRO A 16 -10.69 -7.14 3.36
C PRO A 16 -9.80 -6.08 2.71
N ARG A 17 -9.20 -5.21 3.52
CA ARG A 17 -8.38 -4.10 3.01
C ARG A 17 -7.24 -4.61 2.14
N GLU A 18 -6.74 -5.81 2.45
CA GLU A 18 -5.75 -6.57 1.71
C GLU A 18 -6.19 -6.85 0.26
N SER A 19 -7.46 -7.19 0.05
CA SER A 19 -8.00 -7.38 -1.30
C SER A 19 -8.07 -6.06 -2.06
N VAL A 20 -8.40 -4.95 -1.38
CA VAL A 20 -8.38 -3.62 -2.01
C VAL A 20 -6.96 -3.23 -2.41
N VAL A 21 -5.97 -3.49 -1.56
CA VAL A 21 -4.55 -3.29 -1.88
C VAL A 21 -4.15 -4.15 -3.08
N ALA A 22 -4.50 -5.44 -3.07
CA ALA A 22 -4.15 -6.39 -4.14
C ALA A 22 -4.74 -6.00 -5.50
N GLU A 23 -6.02 -5.60 -5.58
CA GLU A 23 -6.65 -5.16 -6.83
C GLU A 23 -6.03 -3.86 -7.37
N LYS A 24 -5.70 -2.90 -6.49
CA LYS A 24 -5.02 -1.66 -6.91
C LYS A 24 -3.61 -1.94 -7.40
N LEU A 25 -2.87 -2.80 -6.69
CA LEU A 25 -1.52 -3.20 -7.07
C LEU A 25 -1.51 -3.94 -8.41
N GLU A 26 -2.44 -4.87 -8.62
CA GLU A 26 -2.60 -5.58 -9.88
C GLU A 26 -2.87 -4.60 -11.03
N ALA A 27 -3.77 -3.63 -10.84
CA ALA A 27 -4.02 -2.61 -11.85
C ALA A 27 -2.76 -1.77 -12.15
N MET A 28 -1.94 -1.46 -11.15
CA MET A 28 -0.67 -0.76 -11.37
C MET A 28 0.33 -1.56 -12.21
N VAL A 29 0.41 -2.88 -11.97
CA VAL A 29 1.26 -3.78 -12.77
C VAL A 29 0.73 -3.88 -14.20
N SER A 30 -0.56 -4.18 -14.36
CA SER A 30 -1.19 -4.42 -15.67
C SER A 30 -1.20 -3.19 -16.58
N LEU A 31 -1.37 -1.99 -16.01
CA LEU A 31 -1.40 -0.75 -16.80
C LEU A 31 0.00 -0.18 -17.09
N GLY A 32 1.01 -0.50 -16.26
CA GLY A 32 2.38 -0.03 -16.43
C GLY A 32 2.48 1.49 -16.68
N ILE A 33 3.24 1.90 -17.71
CA ILE A 33 3.42 3.32 -18.04
C ILE A 33 2.14 4.00 -18.52
N ALA A 34 1.15 3.25 -19.02
CA ALA A 34 -0.13 3.83 -19.43
C ALA A 34 -1.03 4.20 -18.23
N ASN A 35 -0.66 3.80 -17.01
CA ASN A 35 -1.48 4.04 -15.82
C ASN A 35 -1.70 5.53 -15.53
N SER A 36 -2.93 6.01 -15.69
CA SER A 36 -3.35 7.38 -15.38
C SER A 36 -4.20 7.49 -14.10
N ARG A 37 -4.40 6.38 -13.39
CA ARG A 37 -5.26 6.29 -12.20
C ARG A 37 -4.55 6.79 -10.95
N MET A 38 -4.22 8.09 -10.90
CA MET A 38 -3.49 8.70 -9.78
C MET A 38 -4.17 8.51 -8.41
N LYS A 39 -5.51 8.36 -8.40
CA LYS A 39 -6.26 8.02 -7.19
C LYS A 39 -5.83 6.69 -6.58
N ASP A 40 -5.47 5.68 -7.39
CA ASP A 40 -5.05 4.37 -6.86
C ASP A 40 -3.73 4.46 -6.10
N PHE A 41 -2.79 5.29 -6.56
CA PHE A 41 -1.55 5.58 -5.84
C PHE A 41 -1.83 6.26 -4.50
N TYR A 42 -2.66 7.31 -4.52
CA TYR A 42 -3.07 7.99 -3.31
C TYR A 42 -3.75 7.05 -2.32
N ASP A 43 -4.70 6.23 -2.78
CA ASP A 43 -5.42 5.29 -1.93
C ASP A 43 -4.48 4.26 -1.31
N LEU A 44 -3.51 3.72 -2.06
CA LEU A 44 -2.52 2.78 -1.52
C LEU A 44 -1.63 3.42 -0.46
N ARG A 45 -1.18 4.67 -0.69
CA ARG A 45 -0.43 5.42 0.30
C ARG A 45 -1.24 5.68 1.57
N VAL A 46 -2.50 6.11 1.43
CA VAL A 46 -3.38 6.32 2.59
C VAL A 46 -3.61 5.02 3.34
N LEU A 47 -3.87 3.90 2.64
CA LEU A 47 -4.03 2.60 3.27
C LEU A 47 -2.79 2.21 4.09
N SER A 48 -1.59 2.35 3.51
CA SER A 48 -0.34 2.03 4.21
C SER A 48 -0.05 2.96 5.39
N GLN A 49 -0.50 4.21 5.34
CA GLN A 49 -0.32 5.18 6.44
C GLN A 49 -1.40 5.10 7.53
N THR A 50 -2.51 4.40 7.28
CA THR A 50 -3.67 4.40 8.20
C THR A 50 -3.82 3.08 8.95
N PHE A 51 -3.50 1.95 8.32
CA PHE A 51 -3.87 0.64 8.84
C PHE A 51 -2.65 -0.27 9.01
N PRO A 52 -2.62 -1.09 10.07
CA PRO A 52 -1.72 -2.22 10.12
C PRO A 52 -2.16 -3.32 9.14
N PHE A 53 -1.21 -4.11 8.65
CA PHE A 53 -1.47 -5.26 7.79
C PHE A 53 -0.70 -6.50 8.23
N GLU A 54 -1.38 -7.63 8.28
CA GLU A 54 -0.75 -8.94 8.40
C GLU A 54 -0.16 -9.35 7.04
N GLY A 55 1.16 -9.55 7.00
CA GLY A 55 1.89 -9.81 5.77
C GLY A 55 1.44 -11.08 5.06
N SER A 56 1.09 -12.13 5.81
CA SER A 56 0.62 -13.39 5.23
C SER A 56 -0.70 -13.20 4.49
N THR A 57 -1.66 -12.52 5.13
CA THR A 57 -2.97 -12.21 4.55
C THR A 57 -2.83 -11.32 3.32
N LEU A 58 -1.97 -10.31 3.37
CA LEU A 58 -1.74 -9.43 2.23
C LEU A 58 -1.05 -10.16 1.07
N ARG A 59 -0.05 -11.00 1.35
CA ARG A 59 0.63 -11.85 0.36
C ARG A 59 -0.37 -12.77 -0.33
N ASP A 60 -1.27 -13.41 0.42
CA ASP A 60 -2.27 -14.34 -0.13
C ASP A 60 -3.33 -13.61 -0.96
N ALA A 61 -3.73 -12.41 -0.54
CA ALA A 61 -4.62 -11.55 -1.32
C ALA A 61 -3.98 -11.16 -2.67
N ILE A 62 -2.70 -10.76 -2.66
CA ILE A 62 -1.93 -10.46 -3.87
C ILE A 62 -1.89 -11.68 -4.79
N HIS A 63 -1.45 -12.83 -4.27
CA HIS A 63 -1.36 -14.06 -5.06
C HIS A 63 -2.70 -14.43 -5.70
N THR A 64 -3.78 -14.39 -4.90
CA THR A 64 -5.14 -14.73 -5.35
C THR A 64 -5.63 -13.78 -6.44
N THR A 65 -5.48 -12.46 -6.26
CA THR A 65 -5.93 -11.47 -7.24
C THR A 65 -5.15 -11.59 -8.54
N PHE A 66 -3.82 -11.65 -8.50
CA PHE A 66 -2.99 -11.77 -9.71
C PHE A 66 -3.30 -13.06 -10.47
N THR A 67 -3.45 -14.19 -9.77
CA THR A 67 -3.85 -15.47 -10.37
C THR A 67 -5.21 -15.38 -11.06
N ARG A 68 -6.21 -14.79 -10.40
CA ARG A 68 -7.56 -14.61 -10.97
C ARG A 68 -7.56 -13.71 -12.20
N ARG A 69 -6.74 -12.66 -12.18
CA ARG A 69 -6.58 -11.70 -13.28
C ARG A 69 -5.67 -12.19 -14.40
N ARG A 70 -4.97 -13.33 -14.19
CA ARG A 70 -3.94 -13.88 -15.08
C ARG A 70 -2.79 -12.90 -15.33
N THR A 71 -2.45 -12.15 -14.30
CA THR A 71 -1.36 -11.17 -14.31
C THR A 71 -0.12 -11.79 -13.68
N VAL A 72 1.03 -11.71 -14.36
CA VAL A 72 2.30 -12.21 -13.80
C VAL A 72 2.70 -11.35 -12.61
N ILE A 73 3.03 -12.00 -11.49
CA ILE A 73 3.51 -11.31 -10.29
C ILE A 73 4.97 -10.92 -10.50
N PRO A 74 5.33 -9.62 -10.49
CA PRO A 74 6.71 -9.21 -10.69
C PRO A 74 7.53 -9.44 -9.40
N ALA A 75 8.71 -10.05 -9.55
CA ALA A 75 9.66 -10.25 -8.44
C ALA A 75 10.53 -9.02 -8.15
N GLU A 76 10.58 -8.07 -9.09
CA GLU A 76 11.37 -6.84 -9.06
C GLU A 76 10.46 -5.61 -9.30
N PRO A 77 10.92 -4.39 -8.98
CA PRO A 77 10.13 -3.18 -9.19
C PRO A 77 9.64 -3.05 -10.64
N PHE A 78 8.32 -2.98 -10.82
CA PHE A 78 7.66 -2.81 -12.11
C PHE A 78 7.49 -1.32 -12.44
N THR A 79 7.21 -0.99 -13.71
CA THR A 79 7.30 0.37 -14.26
C THR A 79 6.74 1.45 -13.35
N ALA A 80 5.52 1.28 -12.81
CA ALA A 80 4.87 2.27 -11.95
C ALA A 80 5.56 2.55 -10.60
N LEU A 81 6.54 1.73 -10.20
CA LEU A 81 7.38 1.89 -9.01
C LEU A 81 8.85 2.25 -9.35
N THR A 82 9.12 2.68 -10.58
CA THR A 82 10.49 3.00 -11.04
C THR A 82 10.66 4.48 -11.39
N ARG A 83 11.91 4.92 -11.53
CA ARG A 83 12.28 6.26 -12.01
C ARG A 83 11.58 6.63 -13.32
N THR A 84 11.46 5.68 -14.23
CA THR A 84 10.78 5.86 -15.52
C THR A 84 9.34 6.36 -15.36
N PHE A 85 8.65 6.04 -14.26
CA PHE A 85 7.29 6.52 -14.02
C PHE A 85 7.24 7.82 -13.24
N PHE A 86 7.98 7.94 -12.12
CA PHE A 86 7.85 9.12 -11.27
C PHE A 86 8.65 10.34 -11.75
N ASP A 87 9.62 10.16 -12.66
CA ASP A 87 10.33 11.27 -13.32
C ASP A 87 9.69 11.64 -14.67
N ASP A 88 8.65 10.92 -15.12
CA ASP A 88 7.92 11.24 -16.36
C ASP A 88 7.09 12.52 -16.21
N VAL A 89 7.29 13.47 -17.12
CA VAL A 89 6.66 14.79 -17.10
C VAL A 89 5.13 14.69 -17.18
N ALA A 90 4.59 13.73 -17.94
CA ALA A 90 3.14 13.55 -18.03
C ALA A 90 2.57 12.97 -16.72
N LYS A 91 3.28 12.04 -16.07
CA LYS A 91 2.87 11.49 -14.76
C LYS A 91 2.91 12.51 -13.66
N ILE A 92 3.95 13.34 -13.59
CA ILE A 92 4.05 14.44 -12.64
C ILE A 92 2.86 15.40 -12.82
N ARG A 93 2.53 15.78 -14.07
CA ARG A 93 1.37 16.63 -14.35
C ARG A 93 0.05 15.98 -13.94
N GLN A 94 -0.12 14.69 -14.22
CA GLN A 94 -1.32 13.94 -13.80
C GLN A 94 -1.46 13.91 -12.27
N TRP A 95 -0.36 13.68 -11.55
CA TRP A 95 -0.35 13.71 -10.09
C TRP A 95 -0.71 15.09 -9.55
N SER A 96 -0.05 16.16 -10.02
CA SER A 96 -0.33 17.53 -9.57
C SER A 96 -1.76 17.97 -9.85
N ALA A 97 -2.33 17.59 -11.00
CA ALA A 97 -3.73 17.87 -11.32
C ALA A 97 -4.70 17.10 -10.41
N PHE A 98 -4.39 15.85 -10.07
CA PHE A 98 -5.18 15.07 -9.11
C PHE A 98 -5.10 15.67 -7.70
N ALA A 99 -3.88 15.93 -7.21
CA ALA A 99 -3.64 16.46 -5.86
C ALA A 99 -4.32 17.81 -5.67
N SER A 100 -4.11 18.76 -6.58
CA SER A 100 -4.74 20.09 -6.48
C SER A 100 -6.27 20.05 -6.50
N LYS A 101 -6.87 19.15 -7.28
CA LYS A 101 -8.33 19.06 -7.41
C LYS A 101 -9.01 18.33 -6.25
N PHE A 102 -8.41 17.24 -5.77
CA PHE A 102 -9.08 16.34 -4.84
C PHE A 102 -8.45 16.31 -3.45
N ARG A 103 -7.18 16.70 -3.31
CA ARG A 103 -6.39 16.62 -2.07
C ARG A 103 -5.51 17.86 -1.92
N PRO A 104 -6.07 19.07 -1.80
CA PRO A 104 -5.29 20.31 -1.81
C PRO A 104 -4.31 20.46 -0.63
N ALA A 105 -4.47 19.67 0.44
CA ALA A 105 -3.54 19.59 1.55
C ALA A 105 -2.41 18.55 1.36
N GLU A 106 -2.40 17.82 0.24
CA GLU A 106 -1.34 16.86 -0.09
C GLU A 106 -0.13 17.60 -0.66
N GLU A 107 0.96 17.59 0.09
CA GLU A 107 2.23 18.20 -0.31
C GLU A 107 3.22 17.19 -0.91
N ALA A 108 2.92 15.88 -0.82
CA ALA A 108 3.82 14.84 -1.31
C ALA A 108 3.97 14.88 -2.84
N THR A 109 5.21 14.78 -3.31
CA THR A 109 5.49 14.61 -4.74
C THR A 109 5.10 13.21 -5.20
N LEU A 110 4.99 13.01 -6.52
CA LEU A 110 4.73 11.67 -7.07
C LEU A 110 5.81 10.67 -6.65
N ARG A 111 7.08 11.11 -6.57
CA ARG A 111 8.19 10.31 -6.08
C ARG A 111 7.95 9.86 -4.63
N ASP A 112 7.60 10.77 -3.73
CA ASP A 112 7.37 10.45 -2.32
C ASP A 112 6.23 9.42 -2.16
N VAL A 113 5.18 9.57 -2.97
CA VAL A 113 4.06 8.63 -2.99
C VAL A 113 4.49 7.26 -3.49
N VAL A 114 5.23 7.20 -4.60
CA VAL A 114 5.71 5.93 -5.17
C VAL A 114 6.70 5.24 -4.22
N ASP A 115 7.61 5.98 -3.58
CA ASP A 115 8.56 5.43 -2.62
C ASP A 115 7.84 4.85 -1.39
N SER A 116 6.82 5.55 -0.89
CA SER A 116 5.99 5.06 0.22
C SER A 116 5.23 3.78 -0.15
N ILE A 117 4.62 3.73 -1.33
CA ILE A 117 3.94 2.52 -1.83
C ILE A 117 4.94 1.39 -2.00
N SER A 118 6.10 1.64 -2.60
CA SER A 118 7.13 0.63 -2.87
C SER A 118 7.60 -0.06 -1.59
N ARG A 119 7.88 0.71 -0.52
CA ARG A 119 8.23 0.17 0.80
C ARG A 119 7.16 -0.75 1.38
N PHE A 120 5.88 -0.42 1.14
CA PHE A 120 4.76 -1.21 1.62
C PHE A 120 4.51 -2.47 0.79
N VAL A 121 4.45 -2.36 -0.54
CA VAL A 121 3.94 -3.45 -1.40
C VAL A 121 5.03 -4.41 -1.88
N MET A 122 6.28 -3.97 -2.06
CA MET A 122 7.32 -4.82 -2.65
C MET A 122 7.65 -6.07 -1.81
N PRO A 123 7.78 -6.01 -0.48
CA PRO A 123 8.08 -7.20 0.32
C PRO A 123 7.04 -8.33 0.21
N PRO A 124 5.72 -8.11 0.43
CA PRO A 124 4.73 -9.16 0.25
C PRO A 124 4.55 -9.57 -1.22
N LEU A 125 4.73 -8.66 -2.19
CA LEU A 125 4.66 -8.97 -3.61
C LEU A 125 5.78 -9.92 -4.04
N LYS A 126 7.02 -9.67 -3.60
CA LYS A 126 8.17 -10.54 -3.87
C LYS A 126 8.00 -11.93 -3.24
N ALA A 127 7.46 -12.00 -2.02
CA ALA A 127 7.13 -13.26 -1.40
C ALA A 127 6.00 -14.00 -2.15
N ALA A 128 5.00 -13.28 -2.65
CA ALA A 128 3.96 -13.85 -3.51
C ALA A 128 4.53 -14.44 -4.80
N ALA A 129 5.43 -13.72 -5.48
CA ALA A 129 6.09 -14.17 -6.71
C ALA A 129 6.96 -15.41 -6.51
N ALA A 130 7.60 -15.54 -5.35
CA ALA A 130 8.46 -16.67 -5.00
C ALA A 130 7.72 -17.86 -4.35
N ASP A 131 6.39 -17.77 -4.23
CA ASP A 131 5.57 -18.69 -3.43
C ASP A 131 6.11 -18.95 -2.01
N ALA A 132 6.69 -17.90 -1.40
CA ALA A 132 7.34 -17.95 -0.11
C ALA A 132 6.43 -17.43 1.02
N PRO A 133 6.56 -17.94 2.25
CA PRO A 133 5.84 -17.39 3.39
C PRO A 133 6.33 -15.97 3.72
N PHE A 134 5.40 -15.09 4.09
CA PHE A 134 5.70 -13.72 4.51
C PHE A 134 5.03 -13.43 5.85
N ARG A 135 5.78 -13.52 6.95
CA ARG A 135 5.25 -13.48 8.33
C ARG A 135 5.52 -12.16 9.06
N TYR A 136 5.63 -11.07 8.31
CA TYR A 136 5.86 -9.73 8.85
C TYR A 136 4.52 -9.01 9.10
N VAL A 137 4.53 -7.99 9.94
CA VAL A 137 3.40 -7.11 10.21
C VAL A 137 3.78 -5.68 9.83
N TRP A 138 2.88 -4.99 9.14
CA TRP A 138 3.08 -3.60 8.75
C TRP A 138 2.60 -2.65 9.85
N SER A 139 3.54 -1.88 10.39
CA SER A 139 3.44 -0.58 11.05
C SER A 139 3.16 0.61 10.12
N PRO A 140 2.06 1.39 10.19
CA PRO A 140 2.08 2.72 9.57
C PRO A 140 3.24 3.61 10.03
N ALA A 141 3.67 3.45 11.30
CA ALA A 141 4.79 4.21 11.86
C ALA A 141 6.16 3.60 11.52
N ASP A 142 6.27 2.27 11.54
CA ASP A 142 7.56 1.57 11.57
C ASP A 142 7.87 0.74 10.31
N GLY A 143 6.87 0.53 9.45
CA GLY A 143 6.96 -0.38 8.31
C GLY A 143 6.88 -1.85 8.67
N TRP A 144 7.43 -2.74 7.84
CA TRP A 144 7.39 -4.19 8.03
C TRP A 144 8.36 -4.64 9.13
N ALA A 145 7.85 -5.33 10.15
CA ALA A 145 8.65 -5.96 11.20
C ALA A 145 8.15 -7.37 11.53
N LEU A 146 9.00 -8.19 12.14
CA LEU A 146 8.53 -9.48 12.67
C LEU A 146 7.59 -9.24 13.87
N PRO A 147 6.54 -10.06 14.03
CA PRO A 147 5.68 -10.01 15.21
C PRO A 147 6.51 -10.04 16.50
N GLY A 148 6.29 -9.09 17.40
CA GLY A 148 7.00 -9.00 18.68
C GLY A 148 8.39 -8.35 18.62
N SER A 149 8.87 -7.91 17.44
CA SER A 149 10.04 -7.05 17.35
C SER A 149 9.69 -5.66 17.89
N ARG A 150 10.29 -5.24 19.01
CA ARG A 150 10.13 -3.88 19.54
C ARG A 150 10.73 -2.90 18.50
N PRO A 151 10.04 -1.81 18.10
CA PRO A 151 10.71 -0.78 17.33
C PRO A 151 11.89 -0.29 18.16
N ALA A 152 13.06 -0.12 17.53
CA ALA A 152 14.23 0.44 18.19
C ALA A 152 13.82 1.81 18.72
N GLY A 153 13.51 1.87 20.02
CA GLY A 153 13.10 3.09 20.68
C GLY A 153 14.17 4.13 20.41
N ASN A 154 13.76 5.28 19.90
CA ASN A 154 14.61 6.45 19.76
C ASN A 154 15.12 6.79 21.16
N GLY A 155 16.26 6.23 21.53
CA GLY A 155 16.93 6.42 22.80
C GLY A 155 17.51 7.83 22.79
N ALA A 156 16.66 8.82 23.05
CA ALA A 156 17.14 10.08 23.57
C ALA A 156 17.93 9.76 24.85
N PRO A 157 19.21 10.14 24.96
CA PRO A 157 19.95 9.93 26.18
C PRO A 157 19.23 10.73 27.27
N ARG A 158 18.68 10.02 28.24
CA ARG A 158 18.24 10.61 29.50
C ARG A 158 19.52 11.15 30.14
N LEU A 159 19.73 12.46 30.03
CA LEU A 159 20.70 13.17 30.86
C LEU A 159 20.30 12.92 32.31
N ASP A 160 20.95 11.92 32.92
CA ASP A 160 20.99 11.78 34.37
C ASP A 160 21.77 12.99 34.90
N LEU A 161 21.02 14.03 35.26
CA LEU A 161 21.51 15.09 36.14
C LEU A 161 21.32 14.62 37.59
N ARG A 162 22.31 13.85 38.05
CA ARG A 162 22.69 13.55 39.45
C ARG A 162 24.19 13.26 39.39
N GLU A 163 25.10 13.86 40.15
CA GLU A 163 25.07 14.48 41.48
C GLU A 163 26.29 15.41 41.67
N ASP A 164 26.19 16.29 42.66
CA ASP A 164 27.24 16.83 43.55
C ASP A 164 28.41 17.69 43.02
N ARG A 165 28.32 19.02 43.21
CA ARG A 165 28.91 19.73 44.37
C ARG A 165 28.44 21.18 44.46
#